data_AF-R9H9N1-F1
#
_entry.id   AF-R9H9N1-F1
#
_cell.length_a   1.000
_cell.length_b   1.000
_cell.length_c   1.000
_cell.angle_alpha   90.00
_cell.angle_beta   90.00
_cell.angle_gamma   90.00
#
_symmetry.space_group_name_H-M   'P 1'
#
loop_
_entity.id
_entity.type
_entity.pdbx_description
1 polymer ?
#
loop_
_entity_poly.entity_id
_entity_poly.type
_entity_poly.pdbx_seq_one_letter_code
_entity_poly.pdbx_strand_id
1 'polypeptide(L)'
;MERPEALQERVFNKLFEAVEIAKFTKEQYEAYEESLKVYRDWQNTIATAESKGWEEGQAEGRLKERKENAFNLKKLGVLVEIISEATGLSVKEIELL
;
A
#
# COMPACT_ATOMS: atom_id res chain seq x y z
N MET A 1 -24.61 4.17 -29.54
CA MET A 1 -24.29 3.45 -30.78
C MET A 1 -23.48 2.24 -30.39
N GLU A 2 -23.88 1.04 -30.81
CA GLU A 2 -23.06 -0.17 -30.61
C GLU A 2 -21.84 -0.13 -31.53
N ARG A 3 -20.66 -0.45 -30.99
CA ARG A 3 -19.40 -0.44 -31.75
C ARG A 3 -19.26 -1.76 -32.53
N PRO A 4 -18.95 -1.72 -33.84
CA PRO A 4 -18.77 -2.93 -34.65
C PRO A 4 -17.68 -3.86 -34.08
N GLU A 5 -17.90 -5.18 -34.10
CA GLU A 5 -16.99 -6.19 -33.50
C GLU A 5 -15.52 -6.05 -33.96
N ALA A 6 -15.29 -5.72 -35.23
CA ALA A 6 -13.95 -5.54 -35.80
C ALA A 6 -13.15 -4.35 -35.22
N LEU A 7 -13.80 -3.46 -34.46
CA LEU A 7 -13.20 -2.24 -33.90
C LEU A 7 -13.17 -2.26 -32.36
N GLN A 8 -13.39 -3.42 -31.74
CA GLN A 8 -13.36 -3.58 -30.29
C GLN A 8 -11.96 -3.89 -29.73
N GLU A 9 -10.91 -3.90 -30.57
CA GLU A 9 -9.55 -4.14 -30.11
C GLU A 9 -9.04 -3.00 -29.20
N ARG A 10 -8.10 -3.32 -28.29
CA ARG A 10 -7.61 -2.41 -27.24
C ARG A 10 -7.09 -1.06 -27.77
N VAL A 11 -6.53 -1.04 -28.98
CA VAL A 11 -6.01 0.17 -29.64
C VAL A 11 -7.16 1.07 -30.11
N PHE A 12 -8.20 0.50 -30.70
CA PHE A 12 -9.37 1.24 -31.17
C PHE A 12 -10.20 1.77 -29.99
N ASN A 13 -10.31 1.05 -28.88
CA ASN A 13 -11.02 1.55 -27.70
C ASN A 13 -10.41 2.85 -27.14
N LYS A 14 -9.07 2.91 -27.04
CA LYS A 14 -8.37 4.14 -26.61
C LYS A 14 -8.56 5.29 -27.59
N LEU A 15 -8.59 5.00 -28.89
CA LEU A 15 -8.86 5.98 -29.94
C LEU A 15 -10.29 6.54 -29.83
N PHE A 16 -11.29 5.67 -29.60
CA PHE A 16 -12.68 6.09 -29.47
C PHE A 16 -12.94 6.89 -28.19
N GLU A 17 -12.32 6.53 -27.06
CA GLU A 17 -12.37 7.33 -25.83
C GLU A 17 -11.79 8.74 -26.06
N ALA A 18 -10.64 8.84 -26.73
CA ALA A 18 -10.03 10.13 -27.06
C ALA A 18 -10.91 10.98 -28.01
N VAL A 19 -11.55 10.34 -28.99
CA VAL A 19 -12.47 11.01 -29.92
C VAL A 19 -13.78 11.44 -29.24
N GLU A 20 -14.27 10.67 -28.27
CA GLU A 20 -15.44 11.05 -27.47
C GLU A 20 -15.14 12.26 -26.57
N ILE A 21 -13.94 12.32 -25.96
CA ILE A 21 -13.48 13.49 -25.20
C ILE A 21 -13.26 14.70 -26.12
N ALA A 22 -12.73 14.50 -27.34
CA ALA A 22 -12.52 15.59 -28.29
C ALA A 22 -13.83 16.26 -28.77
N LYS A 23 -14.98 15.62 -28.54
CA LYS A 23 -16.31 16.18 -28.82
C LYS A 23 -16.86 17.00 -27.65
N PHE A 24 -16.18 17.05 -26.50
CA PHE A 24 -16.66 17.78 -25.35
C PHE A 24 -16.66 19.28 -25.62
N THR A 25 -17.66 19.98 -25.09
CA THR A 25 -17.57 21.43 -24.92
C THR A 25 -16.52 21.75 -23.86
N LYS A 26 -16.10 23.02 -23.78
CA LYS A 26 -15.12 23.46 -22.77
C LYS A 26 -15.58 23.11 -21.35
N GLU A 27 -16.85 23.32 -21.04
CA GLU A 27 -17.44 23.03 -19.73
C GLU A 27 -17.45 21.53 -19.43
N GLN A 28 -17.72 20.69 -20.43
CA GLN A 28 -17.69 19.24 -20.28
C GLN A 28 -16.26 18.72 -20.08
N TYR A 29 -15.28 19.32 -20.77
CA TYR A 29 -13.87 18.99 -20.60
C TYR A 29 -13.36 19.39 -19.21
N GLU A 30 -13.71 20.59 -18.73
CA GLU A 30 -13.35 21.03 -17.37
C GLU A 30 -13.98 20.13 -16.29
N ALA A 31 -15.26 19.76 -16.44
CA ALA A 31 -15.91 18.83 -15.52
C ALA A 31 -15.26 17.43 -15.53
N TYR A 32 -14.86 16.95 -16.71
CA TYR A 32 -14.14 15.69 -16.86
C TYR A 32 -12.78 15.72 -16.16
N GLU A 33 -11.97 16.76 -16.38
CA GLU A 33 -10.67 16.93 -15.71
C GLU A 33 -10.81 17.03 -14.19
N GLU A 34 -11.82 17.74 -13.67
CA GLU A 34 -12.07 17.78 -12.23
C GLU A 34 -12.45 16.39 -11.68
N SER A 35 -13.27 15.64 -12.41
CA SER A 35 -13.61 14.25 -12.02
C SER A 35 -12.38 13.34 -12.00
N LEU A 36 -11.48 13.49 -12.99
CA LEU A 36 -10.23 12.74 -13.05
C LEU A 36 -9.28 13.12 -11.93
N LYS A 37 -9.22 14.41 -11.58
CA LYS A 37 -8.44 14.89 -10.44
C LYS A 37 -8.94 14.26 -9.14
N VAL A 38 -10.24 14.32 -8.86
CA VAL A 38 -10.82 13.69 -7.66
C VAL A 38 -10.55 12.19 -7.63
N TYR A 39 -10.73 11.49 -8.76
CA TYR A 39 -10.45 10.06 -8.86
C TYR A 39 -8.98 9.74 -8.55
N ARG A 40 -8.04 10.48 -9.14
CA ARG A 40 -6.60 10.32 -8.90
C ARG A 40 -6.22 10.61 -7.45
N ASP A 41 -6.78 11.67 -6.86
CA ASP A 41 -6.55 12.01 -5.46
C ASP A 41 -6.99 10.87 -4.55
N TRP A 42 -8.17 10.29 -4.77
CA TRP A 42 -8.65 9.14 -4.01
C TRP A 42 -7.77 7.89 -4.19
N GLN A 43 -7.39 7.56 -5.42
CA GLN A 43 -6.49 6.44 -5.69
C GLN A 43 -5.15 6.61 -4.96
N ASN A 44 -4.57 7.81 -5.01
CA ASN A 44 -3.31 8.11 -4.34
C ASN A 44 -3.44 8.06 -2.81
N THR A 45 -4.55 8.59 -2.25
CA THR A 45 -4.83 8.51 -0.81
C THR A 45 -4.93 7.06 -0.34
N ILE A 46 -5.69 6.22 -1.05
CA ILE A 46 -5.88 4.81 -0.70
C ILE A 46 -4.54 4.06 -0.80
N ALA A 47 -3.84 4.18 -1.92
CA ALA A 47 -2.56 3.49 -2.12
C ALA A 47 -1.52 3.90 -1.05
N THR A 48 -1.49 5.18 -0.68
CA THR A 48 -0.60 5.66 0.38
C THR A 48 -0.98 5.09 1.74
N ALA A 49 -2.28 5.04 2.06
CA ALA A 49 -2.78 4.48 3.31
C ALA A 49 -2.47 2.98 3.42
N GLU A 50 -2.67 2.21 2.34
CA GLU A 50 -2.34 0.79 2.29
C GLU A 50 -0.84 0.55 2.46
N SER A 51 0.01 1.31 1.75
CA SER A 51 1.47 1.21 1.87
C SER A 51 1.93 1.46 3.31
N LYS A 52 1.44 2.54 3.94
CA LYS A 52 1.78 2.86 5.33
C LYS A 52 1.29 1.79 6.30
N GLY A 53 0.05 1.35 6.16
CA GLY A 53 -0.51 0.31 7.02
C GLY A 53 0.26 -1.01 6.92
N TRP A 54 0.72 -1.38 5.72
CA TRP A 54 1.57 -2.55 5.52
C TRP A 54 2.95 -2.40 6.17
N GLU A 55 3.61 -1.26 5.98
CA GLU A 55 4.91 -0.98 6.58
C GLU A 55 4.86 -0.97 8.12
N GLU A 56 3.86 -0.29 8.69
CA GLU A 56 3.61 -0.25 10.14
C GLU A 56 3.29 -1.65 10.67
N GLY A 57 2.36 -2.38 10.04
CA GLY A 57 2.00 -3.74 10.45
C GLY A 57 3.18 -4.72 10.40
N GLN A 58 4.04 -4.60 9.39
CA GLN A 58 5.26 -5.41 9.29
C GLN A 58 6.28 -5.05 10.38
N ALA A 59 6.43 -3.76 10.71
CA ALA A 59 7.33 -3.32 11.77
C ALA A 59 6.83 -3.79 13.14
N GLU A 60 5.53 -3.62 13.43
CA GLU A 60 4.89 -4.09 14.67
C GLU A 60 4.96 -5.61 14.79
N GLY A 61 4.67 -6.34 13.72
CA GLY A 61 4.75 -7.80 13.68
C GLY A 61 6.15 -8.31 14.02
N ARG A 62 7.19 -7.76 13.38
CA ARG A 62 8.59 -8.11 13.68
C ARG A 62 8.97 -7.78 15.13
N LEU A 63 8.53 -6.64 15.66
CA LEU A 63 8.82 -6.29 17.05
C LEU A 63 8.12 -7.23 18.05
N LYS A 64 6.86 -7.58 17.78
CA LYS A 64 6.10 -8.52 18.60
C LYS A 64 6.75 -9.90 18.61
N GLU A 65 7.12 -10.42 17.44
CA GLU A 65 7.82 -11.70 17.30
C GLU A 65 9.16 -11.69 18.05
N ARG A 66 9.97 -10.62 17.91
CA ARG A 66 11.23 -10.48 18.65
C ARG A 66 11.03 -10.53 20.16
N LYS A 67 10.00 -9.84 20.68
CA LYS A 67 9.67 -9.85 22.11
C LYS A 67 9.20 -11.22 22.59
N GLU A 68 8.37 -11.90 21.81
CA GLU A 68 7.90 -13.24 22.15
C GLU A 68 9.05 -14.26 22.17
N ASN A 69 9.93 -14.21 21.17
CA ASN A 69 11.14 -15.02 21.13
C ASN A 69 12.07 -14.72 22.30
N ALA A 70 12.32 -13.44 22.61
CA ALA A 70 13.15 -13.05 23.75
C ALA A 70 12.59 -13.57 25.09
N PHE A 71 11.27 -13.44 25.29
CA PHE A 71 10.59 -13.96 26.47
C PHE A 71 10.73 -15.48 26.60
N ASN A 72 10.53 -16.22 25.50
CA ASN A 72 10.65 -17.67 25.49
C ASN A 72 12.10 -18.12 25.75
N LEU A 73 13.10 -17.45 25.15
CA LEU A 73 14.51 -17.74 25.38
C LEU A 73 14.93 -17.45 26.83
N LYS A 74 14.43 -16.34 27.41
CA LYS A 74 14.66 -16.00 28.82
C LYS A 74 14.12 -17.09 29.74
N LYS A 75 12.92 -17.62 29.46
CA LYS A 75 12.33 -18.75 30.19
C LYS A 75 13.16 -20.03 30.09
N LEU A 76 13.84 -20.24 28.96
CA LEU A 76 14.74 -21.37 28.74
C LEU A 76 16.11 -21.19 29.42
N GLY A 77 16.34 -20.08 30.12
CA GLY A 77 17.59 -19.79 30.84
C GLY A 77 18.74 -19.37 29.93
N VAL A 78 18.45 -18.93 28.71
CA VAL A 78 19.46 -18.36 27.81
C VAL A 78 19.95 -17.03 28.38
N LEU A 79 21.26 -16.77 28.29
CA LEU A 79 21.87 -15.53 28.77
C LEU A 79 21.28 -14.32 28.06
N VAL A 80 21.03 -13.24 28.81
CA VAL A 80 20.37 -12.03 28.32
C VAL A 80 21.18 -11.36 27.21
N GLU A 81 22.50 -11.44 27.29
CA GLU A 81 23.43 -10.93 26.28
C GLU A 81 23.25 -11.65 24.95
N ILE A 82 23.07 -12.98 24.98
CA ILE A 82 22.83 -13.80 23.78
C ILE A 82 21.45 -13.49 23.19
N ILE A 83 20.43 -13.32 24.05
CA ILE A 83 19.09 -12.95 23.59
C ILE A 83 19.11 -11.55 22.94
N SER A 84 19.87 -10.62 23.51
CA SER A 84 20.04 -9.26 22.98
C SER A 84 20.66 -9.29 21.59
N GLU A 85 21.75 -10.06 21.41
CA GLU A 85 22.40 -10.24 20.12
C GLU A 85 21.48 -10.89 19.08
N ALA A 86 20.74 -11.94 19.47
CA ALA A 86 19.89 -12.69 18.55
C ALA A 86 18.60 -11.95 18.13
N THR A 87 18.00 -11.18 19.04
CA THR A 87 16.71 -10.51 18.80
C THR A 87 16.85 -9.04 18.42
N GLY A 88 18.02 -8.44 18.67
CA GLY A 88 18.27 -7.01 18.48
C GLY A 88 17.56 -6.12 19.50
N LEU A 89 16.97 -6.69 20.55
CA LEU A 89 16.43 -5.93 21.69
C LEU A 89 17.57 -5.58 22.65
N SER A 90 17.45 -4.44 23.34
CA SER A 90 18.41 -4.09 24.39
C SER A 90 18.27 -5.02 25.60
N VAL A 91 19.37 -5.22 26.32
CA VAL A 91 19.38 -5.98 27.60
C VAL A 91 18.29 -5.47 28.54
N LYS A 92 18.14 -4.15 28.67
CA LYS A 92 17.10 -3.53 29.51
C LYS A 92 15.68 -3.90 29.07
N GLU A 93 15.40 -3.94 27.77
CA GLU A 93 14.08 -4.38 27.28
C GLU A 93 13.83 -5.84 27.62
N ILE A 94 14.84 -6.71 27.47
CA ILE A 94 14.73 -8.15 27.76
C ILE A 94 14.57 -8.39 29.27
N GLU A 95 15.24 -7.62 30.12
CA GLU A 95 15.08 -7.70 31.57
C GLU A 95 13.66 -7.37 32.02
N LEU A 96 12.99 -6.45 31.31
CA LEU A 96 11.60 -6.02 31.57
C LEU A 96 10.52 -6.96 31.00
N LEU A 97 10.87 -7.91 30.12
CA LEU A 97 9.98 -8.96 29.61
C LEU A 97 9.75 -10.07 30.64
#